data_AF-A0AAE9E6I5-F1
#
_entry.id   AF-A0AAE9E6I5-F1
#
_cell.length_a   1.000
_cell.length_b   1.000
_cell.length_c   1.000
_cell.angle_alpha   90.00
_cell.angle_beta   90.00
_cell.angle_gamma   90.00
#
_symmetry.space_group_name_H-M   'P 1'
#
loop_
_entity.id
_entity.type
_entity.pdbx_description
1 polymer ?
#
loop_
_entity_poly.entity_id
_entity_poly.type
_entity_poly.pdbx_seq_one_letter_code
_entity_poly.pdbx_strand_id
1 'polypeptide(L)'
;MNTLFQQRSKITALCHMAIRRYSIEHVLPKDLKIVKNPSDSQIEQFQKLVVRDGGNEIPMLKETMKERYHLYLLCQKDSTVVSGTQSIIYKSLNPSTPDFQVFGLFYQPENTFNFLPHLMSEMAADLNSVSMNSGGCVDSKNAAIWRKVLHTKVRGSTYYVSDYTSDEVFIPELEFDDVVVKKFQDIPADDIVKYDNTIFPYQRQELLLAKFKGGIGRVAYDKSGKVIGIGLVSFDKSSGNCEIGPIYSDTKNAAQAMFHSILGEMNGGFKEIRVRCSDKFEGSATWIRPFLRRRHEMTPFAYVKFNRVIPDGLNMSKPSSFLLHAIRSTGPPSPPDDHIFLYVFYAFTCQRPRSQEDNMCGCGTTGEMERTSSIPRWSSIDDMRKADVYTTRR
;
A
#
# COMPACT_ATOMS: atom_id res chain seq x y z
N MET A 1 29.51 -7.13 -52.72
CA MET A 1 28.85 -6.05 -51.96
C MET A 1 27.35 -6.14 -52.18
N ASN A 2 26.55 -5.84 -51.15
CA ASN A 2 25.08 -5.75 -51.13
C ASN A 2 24.23 -7.00 -50.91
N THR A 3 24.44 -7.70 -49.79
CA THR A 3 23.38 -8.52 -49.15
C THR A 3 23.16 -8.19 -47.66
N LEU A 4 23.87 -7.22 -47.09
CA LEU A 4 23.74 -6.83 -45.67
C LEU A 4 22.76 -5.66 -45.40
N PHE A 5 22.19 -5.05 -46.45
CA PHE A 5 21.31 -3.87 -46.29
C PHE A 5 19.80 -4.16 -46.31
N GLN A 6 19.37 -5.38 -46.67
CA GLN A 6 17.93 -5.72 -46.74
C GLN A 6 17.40 -6.53 -45.54
N GLN A 7 18.26 -6.99 -44.61
CA GLN A 7 17.80 -7.67 -43.39
C GLN A 7 17.58 -6.73 -42.19
N ARG A 8 18.07 -5.48 -42.24
CA ARG A 8 17.81 -4.49 -41.18
C ARG A 8 16.45 -3.80 -41.29
N SER A 9 15.77 -3.86 -42.44
CA SER A 9 14.44 -3.24 -42.59
C SER A 9 13.28 -4.09 -42.06
N LYS A 10 13.50 -5.38 -41.77
CA LYS A 10 12.47 -6.27 -41.21
C LYS A 10 12.49 -6.41 -39.69
N ILE A 11 13.61 -6.10 -39.04
CA ILE A 11 13.71 -6.14 -37.56
C ILE A 11 13.10 -4.86 -36.93
N THR A 12 13.16 -3.73 -37.63
CA THR A 12 12.51 -2.49 -37.16
C THR A 12 10.97 -2.55 -37.25
N ALA A 13 10.40 -3.40 -38.11
CA ALA A 13 8.95 -3.55 -38.22
C ALA A 13 8.34 -4.40 -37.10
N LEU A 14 9.12 -5.25 -36.41
CA LEU A 14 8.65 -6.12 -35.33
C LEU A 14 8.79 -5.50 -33.93
N CYS A 15 9.69 -4.53 -33.74
CA CYS A 15 9.76 -3.72 -32.52
C CYS A 15 8.82 -2.50 -32.54
N HIS A 16 8.15 -2.25 -33.67
CA HIS A 16 7.06 -1.27 -33.80
C HIS A 16 5.67 -1.86 -33.51
N MET A 17 5.58 -3.05 -32.91
CA MET A 17 4.50 -3.38 -31.97
C MET A 17 4.75 -2.70 -30.61
N ALA A 18 5.23 -1.46 -30.66
CA ALA A 18 4.87 -0.45 -29.70
C ALA A 18 3.36 -0.58 -29.51
N ILE A 19 2.97 -0.96 -28.30
CA ILE A 19 1.69 -0.62 -27.69
C ILE A 19 1.27 0.69 -28.35
N ARG A 20 0.26 0.65 -29.24
CA ARG A 20 -0.35 1.87 -29.73
C ARG A 20 -0.74 2.60 -28.46
N ARG A 21 0.04 3.62 -28.09
CA ARG A 21 -0.38 4.68 -27.18
C ARG A 21 -1.52 5.35 -27.94
N TYR A 22 -2.69 4.71 -27.94
CA TYR A 22 -3.93 5.42 -28.14
C TYR A 22 -3.85 6.55 -27.13
N SER A 23 -3.88 7.79 -27.62
CA SER A 23 -3.98 8.96 -26.75
C SER A 23 -5.30 8.82 -26.01
N ILE A 24 -5.25 8.22 -24.81
CA ILE A 24 -6.40 8.07 -23.90
C ILE A 24 -6.86 9.46 -23.42
N GLU A 25 -6.06 10.50 -23.66
CA GLU A 25 -6.30 11.91 -23.33
C GLU A 25 -7.61 12.46 -23.91
N HIS A 26 -8.19 11.81 -24.94
CA HIS A 26 -9.42 12.24 -25.60
C HIS A 26 -10.64 11.34 -25.31
N VAL A 27 -10.52 10.33 -24.45
CA VAL A 27 -11.64 9.43 -24.13
C VAL A 27 -12.50 10.04 -23.04
N LEU A 28 -13.73 10.42 -23.39
CA LEU A 28 -14.70 10.97 -22.44
C LEU A 28 -15.35 9.83 -21.61
N PRO A 29 -15.69 10.05 -20.33
CA PRO A 29 -16.33 9.03 -19.49
C PRO A 29 -17.59 8.40 -20.09
N LYS A 30 -18.33 9.14 -20.93
CA LYS A 30 -19.53 8.66 -21.64
C LYS A 30 -19.25 7.56 -22.67
N ASP A 31 -18.01 7.44 -23.12
CA ASP A 31 -17.59 6.43 -24.10
C ASP A 31 -17.04 5.16 -23.43
N LEU A 32 -17.07 5.12 -22.10
CA LEU A 32 -16.58 4.04 -21.27
C LEU A 32 -17.73 3.36 -20.53
N LYS A 33 -17.56 2.07 -20.25
CA LYS A 33 -18.50 1.24 -19.49
C LYS A 33 -17.83 0.76 -18.22
N ILE A 34 -18.54 0.88 -17.09
CA ILE A 34 -18.16 0.23 -15.84
C ILE A 34 -18.60 -1.24 -15.88
N VAL A 35 -17.67 -2.14 -15.62
CA VAL A 35 -17.90 -3.59 -15.53
C VAL A 35 -17.70 -4.03 -14.08
N LYS A 36 -18.79 -4.47 -13.42
CA LYS A 36 -18.82 -4.85 -12.00
C LYS A 36 -18.49 -6.33 -11.74
N ASN A 37 -18.62 -7.17 -12.78
CA ASN A 37 -18.30 -8.60 -12.80
C ASN A 37 -17.40 -8.91 -14.00
N PRO A 38 -16.11 -8.56 -13.95
CA PRO A 38 -15.22 -8.71 -15.08
C PRO A 38 -14.92 -10.18 -15.38
N SER A 39 -14.80 -10.50 -16.68
CA SER A 39 -14.36 -11.82 -17.15
C SER A 39 -12.88 -12.05 -16.85
N ASP A 40 -12.42 -13.30 -16.92
CA ASP A 40 -11.01 -13.65 -16.66
C ASP A 40 -10.06 -12.91 -17.63
N SER A 41 -10.45 -12.78 -18.90
CA SER A 41 -9.68 -12.00 -19.88
C SER A 41 -9.56 -10.51 -19.50
N GLN A 42 -10.61 -9.91 -18.96
CA GLN A 42 -10.56 -8.52 -18.49
C GLN A 42 -9.71 -8.38 -17.23
N ILE A 43 -9.76 -9.36 -16.34
CA ILE A 43 -8.93 -9.41 -15.13
C ILE A 43 -7.45 -9.50 -15.50
N GLU A 44 -7.10 -10.35 -16.48
CA GLU A 44 -5.73 -10.44 -17.02
C GLU A 44 -5.27 -9.11 -17.64
N GLN A 45 -6.14 -8.41 -18.38
CA GLN A 45 -5.82 -7.07 -18.90
C GLN A 45 -5.56 -6.09 -17.77
N PHE A 46 -6.43 -6.05 -16.75
CA PHE A 46 -6.26 -5.16 -15.60
C PHE A 46 -4.96 -5.44 -14.84
N GLN A 47 -4.62 -6.72 -14.64
CA GLN A 47 -3.38 -7.13 -13.99
C GLN A 47 -2.15 -6.56 -14.70
N LYS A 48 -2.12 -6.62 -16.04
CA LYS A 48 -1.02 -6.05 -16.83
C LYS A 48 -0.86 -4.53 -16.64
N LEU A 49 -1.90 -3.83 -16.17
CA LEU A 49 -1.86 -2.39 -15.88
C LEU A 49 -1.35 -2.07 -14.47
N VAL A 50 -1.71 -2.90 -13.48
CA VAL A 50 -1.34 -2.69 -12.05
C VAL A 50 -0.06 -3.43 -11.62
N VAL A 51 0.41 -4.40 -12.40
CA VAL A 51 1.54 -5.27 -12.03
C VAL A 51 2.75 -5.00 -12.95
N ARG A 52 3.82 -4.42 -12.40
CA ARG A 52 5.15 -4.46 -13.04
C ARG A 52 5.88 -5.79 -12.80
N ASP A 53 5.57 -6.50 -11.71
CA ASP A 53 6.28 -7.72 -11.28
C ASP A 53 5.33 -8.71 -10.57
N GLY A 54 5.32 -9.97 -11.04
CA GLY A 54 4.19 -10.91 -11.07
C GLY A 54 3.61 -11.41 -9.74
N GLY A 55 2.53 -10.78 -9.28
CA GLY A 55 1.63 -11.38 -8.30
C GLY A 55 0.17 -11.15 -8.68
N ASN A 56 -0.55 -12.24 -8.98
CA ASN A 56 -1.98 -12.21 -9.24
C ASN A 56 -2.77 -12.58 -7.97
N GLU A 57 -3.06 -11.60 -7.11
CA GLU A 57 -3.88 -11.83 -5.90
C GLU A 57 -5.40 -11.83 -6.21
N ILE A 58 -5.84 -11.41 -7.40
CA ILE A 58 -7.28 -11.23 -7.70
C ILE A 58 -8.07 -12.54 -7.62
N PRO A 59 -7.66 -13.67 -8.24
CA PRO A 59 -8.34 -14.95 -8.10
C PRO A 59 -8.42 -15.42 -6.64
N MET A 60 -7.31 -15.31 -5.90
CA MET A 60 -7.26 -15.68 -4.49
C MET A 60 -8.23 -14.84 -3.66
N LEU A 61 -8.31 -13.53 -3.90
CA LEU A 61 -9.26 -12.63 -3.24
C LEU A 61 -10.71 -12.99 -3.59
N LYS A 62 -11.00 -13.28 -4.86
CA LYS A 62 -12.34 -13.75 -5.27
C LYS A 62 -12.73 -15.04 -4.57
N GLU A 63 -11.83 -16.02 -4.51
CA GLU A 63 -12.07 -17.33 -3.89
C GLU A 63 -12.30 -17.21 -2.37
N THR A 64 -11.47 -16.43 -1.69
CA THR A 64 -11.43 -16.39 -0.21
C THR A 64 -12.35 -15.34 0.42
N MET A 65 -12.61 -14.24 -0.28
CA MET A 65 -13.46 -13.16 0.23
C MET A 65 -14.88 -13.22 -0.35
N LYS A 66 -15.08 -13.95 -1.47
CA LYS A 66 -16.39 -14.27 -2.05
C LYS A 66 -17.20 -12.99 -2.29
N GLU A 67 -18.43 -12.92 -1.80
CA GLU A 67 -19.34 -11.78 -1.95
C GLU A 67 -18.83 -10.49 -1.33
N ARG A 68 -17.78 -10.55 -0.49
CA ARG A 68 -17.17 -9.39 0.16
C ARG A 68 -16.08 -8.74 -0.68
N TYR A 69 -15.68 -9.35 -1.81
CA TYR A 69 -14.72 -8.78 -2.74
C TYR A 69 -15.42 -8.24 -3.99
N HIS A 70 -15.06 -7.01 -4.35
CA HIS A 70 -15.63 -6.30 -5.48
C HIS A 70 -14.49 -5.77 -6.36
N LEU A 71 -14.55 -6.02 -7.66
CA LEU A 71 -13.59 -5.52 -8.64
C LEU A 71 -14.35 -4.80 -9.74
N TYR A 72 -14.19 -3.49 -9.85
CA TYR A 72 -14.82 -2.73 -10.93
C TYR A 72 -13.73 -2.32 -11.92
N LEU A 73 -14.02 -2.56 -13.20
CA LEU A 73 -13.15 -2.16 -14.29
C LEU A 73 -13.86 -1.11 -15.14
N LEU A 74 -13.08 -0.16 -15.65
CA LEU A 74 -13.53 0.79 -16.66
C LEU A 74 -13.03 0.29 -18.02
N CYS A 75 -13.96 0.01 -18.92
CA CYS A 75 -13.68 -0.59 -20.22
C CYS A 75 -14.18 0.29 -21.38
N GLN A 76 -13.51 0.19 -22.52
CA GLN A 76 -14.01 0.71 -23.79
C GLN A 76 -15.14 -0.18 -24.36
N LYS A 77 -15.79 0.27 -25.44
CA LYS A 77 -16.90 -0.45 -26.10
C LYS A 77 -16.49 -1.85 -26.60
N ASP A 78 -15.23 -2.03 -26.97
CA ASP A 78 -14.63 -3.30 -27.40
C ASP A 78 -14.19 -4.20 -26.23
N SER A 79 -14.51 -3.81 -24.98
CA SER A 79 -14.11 -4.48 -23.75
C SER A 79 -12.63 -4.34 -23.35
N THR A 80 -11.86 -3.46 -24.00
CA THR A 80 -10.49 -3.13 -23.59
C THR A 80 -10.50 -2.45 -22.22
N VAL A 81 -9.73 -2.96 -21.26
CA VAL A 81 -9.64 -2.39 -19.91
C VAL A 81 -8.70 -1.18 -19.91
N VAL A 82 -9.16 -0.05 -19.37
CA VAL A 82 -8.38 1.20 -19.29
C VAL A 82 -8.10 1.65 -17.86
N SER A 83 -8.92 1.23 -16.89
CA SER A 83 -8.78 1.56 -15.47
C SER A 83 -9.51 0.52 -14.62
N GLY A 84 -9.23 0.49 -13.32
CA GLY A 84 -9.89 -0.42 -12.39
C GLY A 84 -9.61 -0.05 -10.94
N THR A 85 -10.45 -0.55 -10.04
CA THR A 85 -10.28 -0.48 -8.58
C THR A 85 -10.98 -1.66 -7.93
N GLN A 86 -10.52 -2.05 -6.74
CA GLN A 86 -11.16 -3.09 -5.95
C GLN A 86 -11.62 -2.57 -4.58
N SER A 87 -12.56 -3.29 -3.98
CA SER A 87 -12.99 -3.12 -2.61
C SER A 87 -13.15 -4.46 -1.90
N ILE A 88 -12.89 -4.48 -0.59
CA ILE A 88 -13.06 -5.64 0.29
C ILE A 88 -13.85 -5.22 1.53
N ILE A 89 -14.86 -6.01 1.92
CA ILE A 89 -15.58 -5.86 3.19
C ILE A 89 -15.03 -6.85 4.22
N TYR A 90 -14.56 -6.34 5.34
CA TYR A 90 -14.07 -7.12 6.48
C TYR A 90 -15.14 -7.17 7.56
N LYS A 91 -15.70 -8.37 7.76
CA LYS A 91 -16.67 -8.65 8.81
C LYS A 91 -15.97 -8.82 10.15
N SER A 92 -16.46 -8.18 11.21
CA SER A 92 -15.84 -8.33 12.52
C SER A 92 -16.01 -9.74 13.08
N LEU A 93 -15.02 -10.20 13.85
CA LEU A 93 -15.15 -11.40 14.67
C LEU A 93 -15.95 -11.14 15.95
N ASN A 94 -16.05 -9.88 16.38
CA ASN A 94 -16.85 -9.47 17.52
C ASN A 94 -18.13 -8.75 17.04
N PRO A 95 -19.33 -9.25 17.35
CA PRO A 95 -20.59 -8.61 16.96
C PRO A 95 -20.75 -7.16 17.45
N SER A 96 -20.05 -6.75 18.51
CA SER A 96 -20.09 -5.37 19.01
C SER A 96 -19.18 -4.41 18.24
N THR A 97 -18.29 -4.93 17.41
CA THR A 97 -17.36 -4.13 16.61
C THR A 97 -17.90 -3.99 15.19
N PRO A 98 -18.03 -2.76 14.65
CA PRO A 98 -18.51 -2.57 13.29
C PRO A 98 -17.58 -3.19 12.25
N ASP A 99 -18.19 -3.72 11.20
CA ASP A 99 -17.51 -4.07 9.95
C ASP A 99 -16.85 -2.83 9.33
N PHE A 100 -15.84 -3.05 8.49
CA PHE A 100 -15.23 -1.98 7.71
C PHE A 100 -14.95 -2.41 6.28
N GLN A 101 -14.77 -1.43 5.41
CA GLN A 101 -14.49 -1.64 3.99
C GLN A 101 -13.17 -0.98 3.61
N VAL A 102 -12.42 -1.68 2.77
CA VAL A 102 -11.16 -1.21 2.22
C VAL A 102 -11.27 -1.07 0.71
N PHE A 103 -10.95 0.11 0.20
CA PHE A 103 -10.69 0.36 -1.21
C PHE A 103 -9.22 0.17 -1.51
N GLY A 104 -8.90 -0.31 -2.71
CA GLY A 104 -7.53 -0.57 -3.10
C GLY A 104 -7.32 -0.94 -4.56
N LEU A 105 -6.12 -1.47 -4.83
CA LEU A 105 -5.59 -1.93 -6.13
C LEU A 105 -6.23 -1.15 -7.28
N PHE A 106 -5.69 0.04 -7.55
CA PHE A 106 -6.25 0.92 -8.55
C PHE A 106 -5.24 1.23 -9.64
N TYR A 107 -5.76 1.42 -10.85
CA TYR A 107 -4.98 1.93 -11.97
C TYR A 107 -5.66 3.15 -12.56
N GLN A 108 -4.89 4.20 -12.79
CA GLN A 108 -5.32 5.34 -13.58
C GLN A 108 -4.21 5.72 -14.56
N PRO A 109 -4.46 5.68 -15.87
CA PRO A 109 -3.51 6.20 -16.86
C PRO A 109 -3.14 7.66 -16.58
N GLU A 110 -1.94 8.06 -17.00
CA GLU A 110 -1.54 9.47 -17.00
C GLU A 110 -2.55 10.32 -17.79
N ASN A 111 -2.75 11.57 -17.39
CA ASN A 111 -3.67 12.52 -18.02
C ASN A 111 -5.16 12.11 -18.03
N THR A 112 -5.56 11.07 -17.31
CA THR A 112 -6.95 10.60 -17.21
C THR A 112 -7.56 10.80 -15.81
N PHE A 113 -7.36 11.99 -15.25
CA PHE A 113 -7.67 12.31 -13.84
C PHE A 113 -9.13 12.11 -13.40
N ASN A 114 -10.04 11.89 -14.35
CA ASN A 114 -11.47 11.69 -14.11
C ASN A 114 -11.89 10.21 -14.02
N PHE A 115 -11.05 9.26 -14.44
CA PHE A 115 -11.44 7.84 -14.52
C PHE A 115 -11.59 7.20 -13.15
N LEU A 116 -10.56 7.28 -12.30
CA LEU A 116 -10.61 6.68 -10.97
C LEU A 116 -11.68 7.33 -10.08
N PRO A 117 -11.86 8.66 -10.04
CA PRO A 117 -12.96 9.27 -9.29
C PRO A 117 -14.33 8.79 -9.75
N HIS A 118 -14.58 8.67 -11.06
CA HIS A 118 -15.85 8.20 -11.59
C HIS A 118 -16.12 6.76 -11.16
N LEU A 119 -15.14 5.88 -11.37
CA LEU A 119 -15.22 4.46 -11.02
C LEU A 119 -15.41 4.24 -9.50
N MET A 120 -14.63 4.95 -8.68
CA MET A 120 -14.75 4.86 -7.22
C MET A 120 -16.08 5.43 -6.73
N SER A 121 -16.63 6.46 -7.38
CA SER A 121 -17.93 7.04 -6.99
C SER A 121 -19.07 6.06 -7.23
N GLU A 122 -19.06 5.38 -8.38
CA GLU A 122 -20.04 4.31 -8.69
C GLU A 122 -19.94 3.18 -7.65
N MET A 123 -18.73 2.66 -7.41
CA MET A 123 -18.52 1.60 -6.43
C MET A 123 -18.92 2.01 -5.01
N ALA A 124 -18.60 3.25 -4.61
CA ALA A 124 -18.97 3.77 -3.30
C ALA A 124 -20.49 3.92 -3.13
N ALA A 125 -21.21 4.27 -4.20
CA ALA A 125 -22.66 4.34 -4.19
C ALA A 125 -23.30 2.95 -4.12
N ASP A 126 -22.86 2.00 -4.96
CA ASP A 126 -23.37 0.62 -4.98
C ASP A 126 -23.18 -0.09 -3.64
N LEU A 127 -22.03 0.14 -2.99
CA LEU A 127 -21.65 -0.51 -1.73
C LEU A 127 -22.02 0.31 -0.49
N ASN A 128 -22.69 1.45 -0.66
CA ASN A 128 -23.05 2.38 0.41
C ASN A 128 -21.86 2.74 1.33
N SER A 129 -20.68 2.94 0.73
CA SER A 129 -19.40 3.05 1.44
C SER A 129 -19.32 4.25 2.38
N VAL A 130 -20.01 5.35 2.06
CA VAL A 130 -20.01 6.55 2.92
C VAL A 130 -20.78 6.30 4.22
N SER A 131 -21.77 5.39 4.22
CA SER A 131 -22.49 5.02 5.44
C SER A 131 -21.73 3.99 6.29
N MET A 132 -20.69 3.35 5.76
CA MET A 132 -19.81 2.43 6.46
C MET A 132 -18.54 3.12 6.96
N ASN A 133 -17.76 2.44 7.80
CA ASN A 133 -16.38 2.82 8.01
C ASN A 133 -15.55 2.32 6.82
N SER A 134 -15.23 3.22 5.89
CA SER A 134 -14.58 2.88 4.63
C SER A 134 -13.31 3.68 4.45
N GLY A 135 -12.31 3.03 3.88
CA GLY A 135 -10.96 3.58 3.81
C GLY A 135 -9.99 2.64 3.15
N GLY A 136 -8.75 2.65 3.61
CA GLY A 136 -7.67 1.85 3.03
C GLY A 136 -6.35 2.61 3.08
N CYS A 137 -5.39 2.14 2.30
CA CYS A 137 -4.17 2.90 2.08
C CYS A 137 -4.29 3.67 0.77
N VAL A 138 -3.84 4.92 0.77
CA VAL A 138 -3.77 5.76 -0.44
C VAL A 138 -2.44 6.48 -0.54
N ASP A 139 -1.90 6.60 -1.75
CA ASP A 139 -0.74 7.46 -2.03
C ASP A 139 -1.12 8.96 -1.92
N SER A 140 -0.12 9.85 -1.92
CA SER A 140 -0.35 11.30 -1.84
C SER A 140 -1.15 11.84 -3.04
N LYS A 141 -0.92 11.29 -4.24
CA LYS A 141 -1.54 11.73 -5.51
C LYS A 141 -3.05 11.50 -5.52
N ASN A 142 -3.51 10.38 -4.98
CA ASN A 142 -4.92 9.96 -5.00
C ASN A 142 -5.67 10.28 -3.70
N ALA A 143 -4.97 10.80 -2.69
CA ALA A 143 -5.54 11.18 -1.40
C ALA A 143 -6.72 12.16 -1.51
N ALA A 144 -6.69 13.09 -2.46
CA ALA A 144 -7.77 14.06 -2.68
C ALA A 144 -9.04 13.39 -3.25
N ILE A 145 -8.87 12.41 -4.14
CA ILE A 145 -9.97 11.62 -4.72
C ILE A 145 -10.69 10.87 -3.60
N TRP A 146 -9.94 10.19 -2.73
CA TRP A 146 -10.51 9.45 -1.61
C TRP A 146 -11.22 10.35 -0.59
N ARG A 147 -10.72 11.57 -0.35
CA ARG A 147 -11.43 12.55 0.47
C ARG A 147 -12.75 12.96 -0.17
N LYS A 148 -12.78 13.19 -1.48
CA LYS A 148 -13.98 13.59 -2.21
C LYS A 148 -15.02 12.49 -2.31
N VAL A 149 -14.61 11.26 -2.62
CA VAL A 149 -15.51 10.14 -2.93
C VAL A 149 -15.95 9.38 -1.68
N LEU A 150 -15.02 9.07 -0.78
CA LEU A 150 -15.29 8.25 0.41
C LEU A 150 -15.49 9.07 1.67
N HIS A 151 -15.28 10.40 1.60
CA HIS A 151 -15.29 11.31 2.75
C HIS A 151 -14.20 10.98 3.79
N THR A 152 -13.03 10.50 3.33
CA THR A 152 -11.91 10.20 4.22
C THR A 152 -11.43 11.45 4.97
N LYS A 153 -11.39 11.35 6.30
CA LYS A 153 -10.98 12.43 7.21
C LYS A 153 -10.03 11.98 8.31
N VAL A 154 -10.04 10.69 8.66
CA VAL A 154 -9.13 10.09 9.64
C VAL A 154 -7.86 9.65 8.94
N ARG A 155 -6.71 10.00 9.52
CA ARG A 155 -5.38 9.57 9.08
C ARG A 155 -4.83 8.55 10.09
N GLY A 156 -4.42 7.39 9.59
CA GLY A 156 -3.72 6.37 10.37
C GLY A 156 -2.21 6.40 10.11
N SER A 157 -1.60 5.21 10.08
CA SER A 157 -0.17 5.04 9.82
C SER A 157 0.27 5.52 8.44
N THR A 158 1.52 5.98 8.35
CA THR A 158 2.25 6.07 7.10
C THR A 158 2.93 4.74 6.84
N TYR A 159 2.79 4.23 5.62
CA TYR A 159 3.51 3.07 5.13
C TYR A 159 4.71 3.49 4.30
N TYR A 160 5.81 2.79 4.52
CA TYR A 160 7.06 2.95 3.81
C TYR A 160 7.37 1.68 3.03
N VAL A 161 8.09 1.87 1.94
CA VAL A 161 8.60 0.78 1.11
C VAL A 161 10.11 0.91 0.97
N SER A 162 10.78 -0.23 0.92
CA SER A 162 12.21 -0.36 0.68
C SER A 162 12.43 -1.57 -0.21
N ASP A 163 13.23 -1.41 -1.25
CA ASP A 163 13.60 -2.49 -2.15
C ASP A 163 15.10 -2.78 -2.00
N TYR A 164 15.46 -4.06 -1.93
CA TYR A 164 16.84 -4.53 -1.76
C TYR A 164 17.18 -5.58 -2.80
N THR A 165 18.30 -5.42 -3.48
CA THR A 165 18.81 -6.46 -4.39
C THR A 165 19.45 -7.60 -3.60
N SER A 166 19.63 -8.76 -4.23
CA SER A 166 20.21 -9.93 -3.56
C SER A 166 21.64 -9.73 -3.05
N ASP A 167 22.42 -8.86 -3.67
CA ASP A 167 23.75 -8.47 -3.18
C ASP A 167 23.70 -7.45 -2.03
N GLU A 168 22.55 -6.87 -1.72
CA GLU A 168 22.38 -5.99 -0.56
C GLU A 168 21.89 -6.75 0.68
N VAL A 169 21.47 -8.01 0.50
CA VAL A 169 20.91 -8.86 1.57
C VAL A 169 21.86 -10.01 1.87
N PHE A 170 22.03 -10.33 3.14
CA PHE A 170 22.82 -11.48 3.57
C PHE A 170 22.18 -12.17 4.79
N ILE A 171 22.64 -13.38 5.08
CA ILE A 171 22.22 -14.16 6.24
C ILE A 171 23.27 -13.92 7.35
N PRO A 172 22.99 -13.10 8.37
CA PRO A 172 23.89 -12.87 9.49
C PRO A 172 23.92 -14.07 10.43
N GLU A 173 25.03 -14.27 11.15
CA GLU A 173 25.08 -15.18 12.30
C GLU A 173 24.34 -14.53 13.48
N LEU A 174 23.13 -15.00 13.76
CA LEU A 174 22.28 -14.54 14.86
C LEU A 174 21.82 -15.73 15.71
N GLU A 175 21.79 -15.54 17.02
CA GLU A 175 21.31 -16.55 17.98
C GLU A 175 19.85 -16.27 18.37
N PHE A 176 19.05 -17.34 18.46
CA PHE A 176 17.60 -17.26 18.69
C PHE A 176 17.14 -18.24 19.78
N ASP A 177 17.89 -18.37 20.88
CA ASP A 177 17.72 -19.40 21.91
C ASP A 177 16.34 -19.46 22.58
N ASP A 178 15.57 -18.36 22.51
CA ASP A 178 14.23 -18.25 23.07
C ASP A 178 13.10 -18.46 22.04
N VAL A 179 13.44 -18.72 20.77
CA VAL A 179 12.47 -18.79 19.66
C VAL A 179 12.63 -20.08 18.87
N VAL A 180 11.54 -20.85 18.76
CA VAL A 180 11.46 -22.00 17.87
C VAL A 180 10.69 -21.60 16.62
N VAL A 181 11.33 -21.70 15.45
CA VAL A 181 10.70 -21.41 14.16
C VAL A 181 10.32 -22.71 13.45
N LYS A 182 9.08 -22.80 12.98
CA LYS A 182 8.55 -23.94 12.23
C LYS A 182 8.00 -23.49 10.88
N LYS A 183 7.96 -24.40 9.90
CA LYS A 183 7.36 -24.11 8.59
C LYS A 183 5.85 -24.04 8.72
N PHE A 184 5.22 -23.12 7.99
CA PHE A 184 3.77 -22.92 8.03
C PHE A 184 2.97 -24.21 7.81
N GLN A 185 3.40 -25.06 6.87
CA GLN A 185 2.73 -26.31 6.51
C GLN A 185 2.73 -27.38 7.61
N ASP A 186 3.62 -27.25 8.61
CA ASP A 186 3.76 -28.20 9.71
C ASP A 186 2.92 -27.79 10.93
N ILE A 187 2.16 -26.69 10.82
CA ILE A 187 1.44 -26.06 11.92
C ILE A 187 -0.08 -26.15 11.73
N PRO A 188 -0.85 -26.47 12.79
CA PRO A 188 -2.30 -26.40 12.73
C PRO A 188 -2.79 -25.01 12.32
N ALA A 189 -3.74 -24.95 11.38
CA ALA A 189 -4.30 -23.69 10.91
C ALA A 189 -4.89 -22.84 12.05
N ASP A 190 -5.48 -23.49 13.06
CA ASP A 190 -6.10 -22.83 14.21
C ASP A 190 -5.11 -22.00 15.03
N ASP A 191 -3.86 -22.45 15.17
CA ASP A 191 -2.81 -21.71 15.88
C ASP A 191 -2.47 -20.40 15.15
N ILE A 192 -2.36 -20.48 13.82
CA ILE A 192 -2.08 -19.33 12.95
C ILE A 192 -3.24 -18.34 12.98
N VAL A 193 -4.47 -18.82 12.84
CA VAL A 193 -5.68 -17.99 12.85
C VAL A 193 -5.87 -17.34 14.21
N LYS A 194 -5.66 -18.09 15.30
CA LYS A 194 -5.76 -17.54 16.66
C LYS A 194 -4.76 -16.41 16.88
N TYR A 195 -3.51 -16.58 16.44
CA TYR A 195 -2.51 -15.52 16.53
C TYR A 195 -2.87 -14.32 15.64
N ASP A 196 -3.28 -14.56 14.40
CA ASP A 196 -3.68 -13.50 13.46
C ASP A 196 -4.85 -12.66 13.99
N ASN A 197 -5.84 -13.29 14.62
CA ASN A 197 -7.00 -12.61 15.21
C ASN A 197 -6.62 -11.65 16.36
N THR A 198 -5.45 -11.82 16.99
CA THR A 198 -4.92 -10.85 17.97
C THR A 198 -4.41 -9.55 17.31
N ILE A 199 -4.28 -9.56 15.98
CA ILE A 199 -3.72 -8.47 15.18
C ILE A 199 -4.79 -7.89 14.25
N PHE A 200 -5.58 -8.76 13.63
CA PHE A 200 -6.63 -8.44 12.68
C PHE A 200 -7.92 -9.16 13.13
N PRO A 201 -8.70 -8.56 14.06
CA PRO A 201 -9.91 -9.18 14.64
C PRO A 201 -11.12 -9.18 13.69
N TYR A 202 -10.90 -9.55 12.42
CA TYR A 202 -11.91 -9.57 11.37
C TYR A 202 -11.72 -10.81 10.49
N GLN A 203 -12.79 -11.22 9.82
CA GLN A 203 -12.83 -12.43 9.02
C GLN A 203 -11.93 -12.33 7.77
N ARG A 204 -10.68 -12.78 7.91
CA ARG A 204 -9.69 -12.88 6.82
C ARG A 204 -8.92 -14.21 6.79
N GLN A 205 -9.31 -15.18 7.61
CA GLN A 205 -8.56 -16.42 7.80
C GLN A 205 -8.36 -17.21 6.49
N GLU A 206 -9.37 -17.28 5.63
CA GLU A 206 -9.26 -17.97 4.34
C GLU A 206 -8.20 -17.31 3.45
N LEU A 207 -8.19 -15.98 3.39
CA LEU A 207 -7.22 -15.19 2.63
C LEU A 207 -5.80 -15.35 3.20
N LEU A 208 -5.64 -15.25 4.51
CA LEU A 208 -4.36 -15.41 5.19
C LEU A 208 -3.76 -16.80 4.88
N LEU A 209 -4.54 -17.86 5.09
CA LEU A 209 -4.08 -19.23 4.88
C LEU A 209 -3.77 -19.51 3.40
N ALA A 210 -4.60 -19.04 2.48
CA ALA A 210 -4.33 -19.17 1.04
C ALA A 210 -3.03 -18.46 0.63
N LYS A 211 -2.80 -17.25 1.16
CA LYS A 211 -1.58 -16.49 0.87
C LYS A 211 -0.33 -17.16 1.43
N PHE A 212 -0.38 -17.69 2.66
CA PHE A 212 0.76 -18.42 3.23
C PHE A 212 1.07 -19.73 2.49
N LYS A 213 0.05 -20.44 1.99
CA LYS A 213 0.25 -21.63 1.13
C LYS A 213 0.99 -21.30 -0.17
N GLY A 214 0.82 -20.09 -0.70
CA GLY A 214 1.45 -19.63 -1.94
C GLY A 214 2.87 -19.05 -1.79
N GLY A 215 3.44 -19.01 -0.58
CA GLY A 215 4.78 -18.45 -0.35
C GLY A 215 5.58 -19.21 0.71
N ILE A 216 6.66 -18.59 1.19
CA ILE A 216 7.56 -19.19 2.18
C ILE A 216 7.14 -18.74 3.57
N GLY A 217 6.22 -19.49 4.17
CA GLY A 217 5.63 -19.19 5.48
C GLY A 217 6.40 -19.78 6.66
N ARG A 218 6.45 -19.04 7.78
CA ARG A 218 7.01 -19.44 9.08
C ARG A 218 6.10 -19.05 10.24
N VAL A 219 6.17 -19.83 11.31
CA VAL A 219 5.52 -19.56 12.59
C VAL A 219 6.58 -19.64 13.69
N ALA A 220 6.62 -18.63 14.56
CA ALA A 220 7.53 -18.55 15.70
C ALA A 220 6.79 -18.89 17.00
N TYR A 221 7.43 -19.70 17.84
CA TYR A 221 6.96 -20.10 19.15
C TYR A 221 7.96 -19.67 20.22
N ASP A 222 7.46 -19.29 21.41
CA ASP A 222 8.31 -19.13 22.59
C ASP A 222 8.62 -20.49 23.27
N LYS A 223 9.45 -20.45 24.31
CA LYS A 223 9.80 -21.63 25.13
C LYS A 223 8.61 -22.33 25.78
N SER A 224 7.48 -21.65 25.95
CA SER A 224 6.25 -22.24 26.50
C SER A 224 5.38 -22.94 25.45
N GLY A 225 5.75 -22.84 24.17
CA GLY A 225 4.96 -23.39 23.07
C GLY A 225 3.82 -22.47 22.62
N LYS A 226 3.83 -21.19 23.01
CA LYS A 226 2.86 -20.19 22.53
C LYS A 226 3.35 -19.58 21.21
N VAL A 227 2.44 -19.40 20.25
CA VAL A 227 2.73 -18.64 19.02
C VAL A 227 3.00 -17.17 19.36
N ILE A 228 4.17 -16.69 18.93
CA ILE A 228 4.64 -15.30 19.13
C ILE A 228 4.94 -14.60 17.81
N GLY A 229 4.70 -15.24 16.66
CA GLY A 229 4.84 -14.60 15.36
C GLY A 229 4.43 -15.49 14.19
N ILE A 230 4.02 -14.86 13.10
CA ILE A 230 3.81 -15.48 11.79
C ILE A 230 4.48 -14.63 10.73
N GLY A 231 5.13 -15.25 9.74
CA GLY A 231 5.87 -14.54 8.72
C GLY A 231 5.80 -15.19 7.34
N LEU A 232 5.75 -14.35 6.31
CA LEU A 232 5.66 -14.77 4.92
C LEU A 232 6.55 -13.92 4.02
N VAL A 233 7.24 -14.60 3.11
CA VAL A 233 7.75 -13.98 1.88
C VAL A 233 6.98 -14.57 0.69
N SER A 234 6.29 -13.71 -0.04
CA SER A 234 5.71 -14.04 -1.34
C SER A 234 6.81 -13.97 -2.38
N PHE A 235 6.94 -15.03 -3.18
CA PHE A 235 8.04 -15.16 -4.15
C PHE A 235 7.49 -15.48 -5.54
N ASP A 236 7.74 -14.59 -6.48
CA ASP A 236 7.49 -14.86 -7.90
C ASP A 236 8.76 -15.44 -8.54
N LYS A 237 8.75 -16.75 -8.76
CA LYS A 237 9.85 -17.48 -9.40
C LYS A 237 10.19 -16.96 -10.80
N SER A 238 9.20 -16.42 -11.52
CA SER A 238 9.40 -15.99 -12.91
C SER A 238 10.16 -14.68 -13.04
N SER A 239 9.91 -13.74 -12.12
CA SER A 239 10.61 -12.45 -12.07
C SER A 239 11.80 -12.44 -11.10
N GLY A 240 11.84 -13.39 -10.17
CA GLY A 240 12.80 -13.41 -9.07
C GLY A 240 12.48 -12.37 -7.98
N ASN A 241 11.34 -11.68 -8.07
CA ASN A 241 10.97 -10.64 -7.12
C ASN A 241 10.23 -11.21 -5.91
N CYS A 242 10.58 -10.69 -4.74
CA CYS A 242 10.04 -11.10 -3.46
C CYS A 242 9.35 -9.94 -2.76
N GLU A 243 8.24 -10.22 -2.09
CA GLU A 243 7.59 -9.27 -1.19
C GLU A 243 7.52 -9.88 0.21
N ILE A 244 8.09 -9.19 1.19
CA ILE A 244 7.87 -9.51 2.60
C ILE A 244 6.46 -9.08 2.96
N GLY A 245 5.59 -10.02 3.30
CA GLY A 245 4.31 -9.64 3.86
C GLY A 245 3.23 -10.73 3.87
N PRO A 246 2.58 -10.98 5.03
CA PRO A 246 2.82 -10.31 6.32
C PRO A 246 3.95 -10.97 7.14
N ILE A 247 4.68 -10.17 7.93
CA ILE A 247 5.51 -10.64 9.06
C ILE A 247 5.08 -9.92 10.33
N TYR A 248 4.36 -10.61 11.21
CA TYR A 248 3.94 -10.14 12.52
C TYR A 248 4.68 -10.90 13.61
N SER A 249 5.08 -10.20 14.67
CA SER A 249 5.69 -10.85 15.84
C SER A 249 5.54 -10.01 17.09
N ASP A 250 5.59 -10.68 18.24
CA ASP A 250 5.55 -10.05 19.56
C ASP A 250 6.92 -9.45 19.93
N THR A 251 8.01 -9.93 19.31
CA THR A 251 9.37 -9.46 19.56
C THR A 251 10.18 -9.32 18.27
N LYS A 252 11.16 -8.41 18.27
CA LYS A 252 12.12 -8.25 17.17
C LYS A 252 12.83 -9.57 16.85
N ASN A 253 13.24 -10.31 17.88
CA ASN A 253 13.95 -11.58 17.72
C ASN A 253 13.10 -12.63 17.00
N ALA A 254 11.79 -12.69 17.26
CA ALA A 254 10.89 -13.60 16.55
C ALA A 254 10.75 -13.23 15.06
N ALA A 255 10.62 -11.93 14.72
CA ALA A 255 10.65 -11.49 13.31
C ALA A 255 11.98 -11.88 12.62
N GLN A 256 13.11 -11.64 13.29
CA GLN A 256 14.44 -11.95 12.78
C GLN A 256 14.65 -13.45 12.59
N ALA A 257 14.23 -14.28 13.54
CA ALA A 257 14.33 -15.74 13.45
C ALA A 257 13.51 -16.29 12.28
N MET A 258 12.27 -15.83 12.12
CA MET A 258 11.43 -16.23 10.98
C MET A 258 12.06 -15.83 9.66
N PHE A 259 12.52 -14.58 9.54
CA PHE A 259 13.10 -14.09 8.30
C PHE A 259 14.45 -14.75 7.97
N HIS A 260 15.29 -15.00 8.97
CA HIS A 260 16.52 -15.79 8.82
C HIS A 260 16.22 -17.19 8.27
N SER A 261 15.21 -17.87 8.83
CA SER A 261 14.76 -19.19 8.35
C SER A 261 14.20 -19.15 6.92
N ILE A 262 13.54 -18.07 6.53
CA ILE A 262 13.03 -17.88 5.17
C ILE A 262 14.19 -17.66 4.18
N LEU A 263 15.12 -16.75 4.50
CA LEU A 263 16.29 -16.48 3.65
C LEU A 263 17.14 -17.74 3.45
N GLY A 264 17.31 -18.56 4.49
CA GLY A 264 18.00 -19.85 4.38
C GLY A 264 17.33 -20.81 3.40
N GLU A 265 15.98 -20.85 3.36
CA GLU A 265 15.25 -21.67 2.38
C GLU A 265 15.33 -21.08 0.96
N MET A 266 15.34 -19.75 0.84
CA MET A 266 15.49 -19.07 -0.46
C MET A 266 16.89 -19.27 -1.07
N ASN A 267 17.92 -19.46 -0.25
CA ASN A 267 19.30 -19.73 -0.66
C ASN A 267 19.83 -18.79 -1.77
N GLY A 268 19.56 -17.48 -1.65
CA GLY A 268 19.95 -16.48 -2.65
C GLY A 268 19.15 -16.50 -3.96
N GLY A 269 18.09 -17.30 -4.06
CA GLY A 269 17.26 -17.47 -5.26
C GLY A 269 16.33 -16.30 -5.59
N PHE A 270 16.63 -15.08 -5.15
CA PHE A 270 15.85 -13.89 -5.44
C PHE A 270 16.70 -12.81 -6.12
N LYS A 271 16.04 -11.93 -6.87
CA LYS A 271 16.63 -10.75 -7.49
C LYS A 271 16.48 -9.52 -6.61
N GLU A 272 15.28 -9.31 -6.10
CA GLU A 272 14.90 -8.16 -5.29
C GLU A 272 13.96 -8.59 -4.18
N ILE A 273 14.08 -8.00 -2.99
CA ILE A 273 13.15 -8.16 -1.88
C ILE A 273 12.59 -6.81 -1.44
N ARG A 274 11.26 -6.72 -1.50
CA ARG A 274 10.48 -5.56 -1.06
C ARG A 274 10.08 -5.71 0.40
N VAL A 275 10.43 -4.72 1.20
CA VAL A 275 10.05 -4.58 2.60
C VAL A 275 9.03 -3.46 2.73
N ARG A 276 7.95 -3.73 3.45
CA ARG A 276 6.91 -2.74 3.76
C ARG A 276 6.78 -2.61 5.27
N CYS A 277 6.79 -1.39 5.77
CA CYS A 277 6.73 -1.11 7.21
C CYS A 277 5.88 0.13 7.52
N SER A 278 5.44 0.27 8.76
CA SER A 278 4.63 1.41 9.23
C SER A 278 5.40 2.26 10.25
N ASP A 279 5.06 3.55 10.33
CA ASP A 279 5.57 4.49 11.36
C ASP A 279 5.05 4.19 12.78
N LYS A 280 4.10 3.26 12.95
CA LYS A 280 3.48 2.96 14.25
C LYS A 280 4.14 1.82 15.03
N PHE A 281 5.12 1.14 14.44
CA PHE A 281 5.90 0.12 15.14
C PHE A 281 7.30 0.64 15.48
N GLU A 282 7.64 0.70 16.77
CA GLU A 282 8.92 1.23 17.29
C GLU A 282 10.14 0.46 16.74
N GLY A 283 9.98 -0.81 16.36
CA GLY A 283 11.01 -1.64 15.74
C GLY A 283 10.95 -1.73 14.21
N SER A 284 10.10 -0.93 13.55
CA SER A 284 9.76 -1.10 12.12
C SER A 284 10.96 -0.94 11.20
N ALA A 285 11.86 -0.03 11.55
CA ALA A 285 13.09 0.25 10.81
C ALA A 285 14.26 -0.67 11.16
N THR A 286 14.20 -1.37 12.31
CA THR A 286 15.38 -1.99 12.92
C THR A 286 15.38 -3.51 12.85
N TRP A 287 14.22 -4.17 12.74
CA TRP A 287 14.16 -5.63 12.71
C TRP A 287 14.90 -6.22 11.49
N ILE A 288 14.79 -5.58 10.32
CA ILE A 288 15.42 -6.03 9.06
C ILE A 288 16.90 -5.65 8.97
N ARG A 289 17.36 -4.67 9.76
CA ARG A 289 18.69 -4.06 9.63
C ARG A 289 19.85 -5.07 9.64
N PRO A 290 19.86 -6.13 10.47
CA PRO A 290 20.95 -7.11 10.49
C PRO A 290 21.13 -7.89 9.18
N PHE A 291 20.10 -7.95 8.34
CA PHE A 291 20.14 -8.69 7.06
C PHE A 291 20.63 -7.82 5.90
N LEU A 292 20.93 -6.54 6.13
CA LEU A 292 21.21 -5.55 5.09
C LEU A 292 22.67 -5.10 5.12
N ARG A 293 23.34 -5.12 3.97
CA ARG A 293 24.70 -4.55 3.81
C ARG A 293 24.70 -3.02 3.90
N ARG A 294 23.60 -2.39 3.48
CA ARG A 294 23.41 -0.93 3.53
C ARG A 294 22.45 -0.51 4.64
N ARG A 295 22.38 0.80 4.89
CA ARG A 295 21.41 1.39 5.82
C ARG A 295 19.98 1.11 5.33
N HIS A 296 19.06 0.82 6.26
CA HIS A 296 17.64 0.73 5.94
C HIS A 296 17.09 2.11 5.58
N GLU A 297 16.46 2.22 4.42
CA GLU A 297 15.86 3.44 3.89
C GLU A 297 14.34 3.26 3.86
N MET A 298 13.61 4.23 4.39
CA MET A 298 12.15 4.18 4.45
C MET A 298 11.57 5.25 3.54
N THR A 299 11.15 4.87 2.33
CA THR A 299 10.51 5.78 1.38
C THR A 299 9.00 5.80 1.62
N PRO A 300 8.38 6.96 1.93
CA PRO A 300 6.94 7.04 2.09
C PRO A 300 6.23 6.55 0.84
N PHE A 301 5.36 5.56 1.00
CA PHE A 301 4.63 4.92 -0.09
C PHE A 301 3.15 5.27 -0.04
N ALA A 302 2.56 5.28 1.16
CA ALA A 302 1.14 5.48 1.33
C ALA A 302 0.72 5.90 2.74
N TYR A 303 -0.54 6.32 2.87
CA TYR A 303 -1.15 6.69 4.14
C TYR A 303 -2.44 5.91 4.34
N VAL A 304 -2.64 5.38 5.55
CA VAL A 304 -3.93 4.84 5.97
C VAL A 304 -4.91 6.00 6.10
N LYS A 305 -6.08 5.88 5.47
CA LYS A 305 -7.17 6.83 5.59
C LYS A 305 -8.51 6.15 5.73
N PHE A 306 -9.36 6.69 6.60
CA PHE A 306 -10.74 6.25 6.81
C PHE A 306 -11.70 7.44 6.90
N ASN A 307 -12.97 7.20 6.60
CA ASN A 307 -14.02 8.21 6.65
C ASN A 307 -14.60 8.43 8.05
N ARG A 308 -14.47 7.46 8.96
CA ARG A 308 -15.02 7.56 10.33
C ARG A 308 -13.96 7.38 11.40
N VAL A 309 -13.32 6.21 11.44
CA VAL A 309 -12.36 5.80 12.48
C VAL A 309 -11.34 4.83 11.91
N ILE A 310 -10.17 4.72 12.55
CA ILE A 310 -9.32 3.55 12.32
C ILE A 310 -10.08 2.34 12.89
N PRO A 311 -10.26 1.23 12.14
CA PRO A 311 -11.03 0.08 12.64
C PRO A 311 -10.47 -0.42 13.99
N ASP A 312 -11.37 -0.78 14.89
CA ASP A 312 -11.02 -1.12 16.27
C ASP A 312 -10.28 -2.46 16.35
N GLY A 313 -9.37 -2.55 17.33
CA GLY A 313 -8.62 -3.77 17.62
C GLY A 313 -7.54 -4.14 16.59
N LEU A 314 -7.33 -3.31 15.56
CA LEU A 314 -6.19 -3.49 14.65
C LEU A 314 -4.88 -3.20 15.36
N ASN A 315 -4.05 -4.23 15.54
CA ASN A 315 -2.76 -4.07 16.19
C ASN A 315 -1.69 -3.62 15.19
N MET A 316 -1.55 -2.29 15.06
CA MET A 316 -0.57 -1.65 14.18
C MET A 316 0.81 -1.50 14.83
N SER A 317 1.00 -1.95 16.08
CA SER A 317 2.26 -1.89 16.81
C SER A 317 3.14 -3.13 16.60
N LYS A 318 2.73 -4.07 15.74
CA LYS A 318 3.57 -5.18 15.27
C LYS A 318 4.11 -4.84 13.86
N PRO A 319 5.28 -5.37 13.45
CA PRO A 319 5.78 -5.13 12.11
C PRO A 319 4.70 -5.51 11.10
N SER A 320 4.36 -4.63 10.16
CA SER A 320 3.28 -4.96 9.23
C SER A 320 3.26 -4.20 7.90
N SER A 321 2.77 -4.93 6.89
CA SER A 321 2.21 -4.47 5.61
C SER A 321 0.66 -4.53 5.63
N PHE A 322 0.07 -4.34 6.82
CA PHE A 322 -1.29 -4.73 7.22
C PHE A 322 -2.45 -4.32 6.27
N LEU A 323 -2.38 -3.18 5.58
CA LEU A 323 -3.42 -2.70 4.66
C LEU A 323 -2.94 -2.65 3.19
N LEU A 324 -1.77 -3.19 2.87
CA LEU A 324 -1.10 -2.97 1.58
C LEU A 324 -1.54 -3.90 0.44
N HIS A 325 -2.41 -4.88 0.71
CA HIS A 325 -3.15 -5.60 -0.34
C HIS A 325 -3.97 -4.63 -1.23
N ALA A 326 -4.25 -3.45 -0.69
CA ALA A 326 -5.00 -2.38 -1.34
C ALA A 326 -4.12 -1.34 -2.05
N ILE A 327 -2.79 -1.41 -2.03
CA ILE A 327 -1.99 -0.49 -2.87
C ILE A 327 -0.95 -1.24 -3.68
N ARG A 328 -1.22 -1.24 -4.98
CA ARG A 328 -0.20 -1.10 -6.02
C ARG A 328 -0.62 0.11 -6.83
N SER A 329 0.03 1.25 -6.58
CA SER A 329 -0.10 2.45 -7.41
C SER A 329 1.06 2.43 -8.41
N THR A 330 0.75 2.40 -9.70
CA THR A 330 1.75 2.46 -10.77
C THR A 330 1.87 3.88 -11.29
N GLY A 331 2.55 4.73 -10.53
CA GLY A 331 3.20 5.92 -11.07
C GLY A 331 4.71 5.71 -11.06
N PRO A 332 5.49 6.26 -12.02
CA PRO A 332 6.93 6.36 -11.81
C PRO A 332 7.20 7.12 -10.50
N PRO A 333 8.24 6.78 -9.73
CA PRO A 333 8.66 7.62 -8.61
C PRO A 333 8.93 9.02 -9.19
N SER A 334 8.16 10.00 -8.76
CA SER A 334 8.49 11.39 -9.05
C SER A 334 9.82 11.71 -8.35
N PRO A 335 10.73 12.46 -8.99
CA PRO A 335 11.86 13.03 -8.27
C PRO A 335 11.34 13.87 -7.10
N PRO A 336 12.16 14.12 -6.07
CA PRO A 336 11.78 14.98 -4.96
C PRO A 336 11.68 16.42 -5.47
N ASP A 337 10.54 16.79 -6.03
CA ASP A 337 10.31 18.16 -6.50
C ASP A 337 9.85 19.02 -5.34
N ASP A 338 10.79 19.85 -4.88
CA ASP A 338 10.67 20.96 -3.94
C ASP A 338 9.75 22.09 -4.45
N HIS A 339 8.52 21.83 -4.90
CA HIS A 339 7.61 22.92 -5.26
C HIS A 339 6.14 22.60 -4.94
N ILE A 340 5.75 22.85 -3.68
CA ILE A 340 4.33 23.00 -3.32
C ILE A 340 3.91 24.42 -3.69
N PHE A 341 3.30 24.58 -4.86
CA PHE A 341 2.42 25.71 -5.13
C PHE A 341 1.04 25.38 -4.59
N LEU A 342 0.73 25.95 -3.42
CA LEU A 342 -0.56 25.87 -2.75
C LEU A 342 -1.47 26.96 -3.35
N TYR A 343 -2.34 26.60 -4.30
CA TYR A 343 -3.50 27.45 -4.60
C TYR A 343 -4.64 27.07 -3.66
N VAL A 344 -4.81 27.88 -2.62
CA VAL A 344 -5.95 27.85 -1.70
C VAL A 344 -7.01 28.81 -2.25
N PHE A 345 -8.20 28.30 -2.56
CA PHE A 345 -9.40 29.12 -2.63
C PHE A 345 -10.29 28.82 -1.42
N TYR A 346 -10.27 29.75 -0.46
CA TYR A 346 -11.42 30.13 0.38
C TYR A 346 -12.46 30.84 -0.53
N ALA A 347 -13.76 30.93 -0.30
CA ALA A 347 -14.68 30.59 0.78
C ALA A 347 -16.11 30.65 0.19
N PHE A 348 -17.09 30.04 0.85
CA PHE A 348 -18.41 30.66 1.05
C PHE A 348 -19.10 29.99 2.25
N THR A 349 -19.01 30.63 3.40
CA THR A 349 -20.05 30.60 4.44
C THR A 349 -20.11 32.00 5.06
N CYS A 350 -21.28 32.62 5.04
CA CYS A 350 -22.03 32.90 6.28
C CYS A 350 -23.24 33.81 6.03
N GLN A 351 -24.34 33.41 6.65
CA GLN A 351 -25.50 34.24 6.91
C GLN A 351 -25.19 35.25 8.03
N ARG A 352 -25.58 36.50 7.75
CA ARG A 352 -26.02 37.63 8.61
C ARG A 352 -25.13 38.18 9.76
N PRO A 353 -25.10 39.53 9.93
CA PRO A 353 -24.29 40.21 10.92
C PRO A 353 -25.08 40.60 12.19
N ARG A 354 -24.35 40.75 13.31
CA ARG A 354 -24.70 41.70 14.39
C ARG A 354 -23.43 42.45 14.82
N SER A 355 -23.44 43.74 14.48
CA SER A 355 -23.06 44.95 15.25
C SER A 355 -21.68 45.13 15.90
N GLN A 356 -21.15 46.33 15.63
CA GLN A 356 -20.22 47.21 16.38
C GLN A 356 -18.71 46.94 16.18
N GLU A 357 -18.01 47.81 15.45
CA GLU A 357 -17.38 49.11 15.89
C GLU A 357 -16.29 48.82 16.93
N ASP A 358 -15.05 49.30 16.90
CA ASP A 358 -14.25 50.21 16.08
C ASP A 358 -12.80 49.98 16.57
N ASN A 359 -11.80 50.05 15.69
CA ASN A 359 -10.62 50.91 15.86
C ASN A 359 -9.44 50.50 14.98
N MET A 360 -8.97 51.53 14.30
CA MET A 360 -7.85 51.59 13.39
C MET A 360 -6.49 51.52 14.11
N CYS A 361 -5.48 51.18 13.30
CA CYS A 361 -4.17 51.85 13.15
C CYS A 361 -2.95 50.94 13.35
N GLY A 362 -2.07 50.98 12.35
CA GLY A 362 -0.64 50.71 12.54
C GLY A 362 0.06 50.00 11.38
N CYS A 363 0.35 50.71 10.29
CA CYS A 363 1.37 50.29 9.32
C CYS A 363 2.77 50.31 9.97
N GLY A 364 3.61 49.33 9.63
CA GLY A 364 5.02 49.31 10.03
C GLY A 364 5.86 48.30 9.24
N THR A 365 6.59 48.83 8.26
CA THR A 365 7.93 48.45 7.79
C THR A 365 8.19 47.09 7.12
N THR A 366 8.60 47.22 5.85
CA THR A 366 9.44 46.35 5.05
C THR A 366 10.75 45.96 5.75
N GLY A 367 11.02 44.66 5.81
CA GLY A 367 12.33 44.11 6.16
C GLY A 367 12.62 42.92 5.24
N GLU A 368 13.59 43.10 4.34
CA GLU A 368 14.26 42.00 3.66
C GLU A 368 14.93 41.12 4.71
N MET A 369 14.76 39.79 4.61
CA MET A 369 15.55 38.85 5.38
C MET A 369 16.10 37.78 4.44
N GLU A 370 17.43 37.77 4.38
CA GLU A 370 18.28 36.88 3.61
C GLU A 370 17.93 35.41 3.84
N ARG A 371 17.83 34.64 2.74
CA ARG A 371 17.71 33.19 2.79
C ARG A 371 19.07 32.57 3.07
N THR A 372 19.31 32.15 4.32
CA THR A 372 20.27 31.07 4.58
C THR A 372 19.57 29.73 4.37
N SER A 373 19.93 29.02 3.30
CA SER A 373 19.55 27.62 3.08
C SER A 373 20.36 26.72 4.01
N SER A 374 19.71 26.15 5.02
CA SER A 374 20.21 24.95 5.69
C SER A 374 19.06 24.01 6.00
N ILE A 375 19.12 22.82 5.42
CA ILE A 375 18.23 21.70 5.73
C ILE A 375 18.68 21.15 7.09
N PRO A 376 17.83 21.02 8.12
CA PRO A 376 18.27 20.43 9.37
C PRO A 376 18.48 18.92 9.18
N ARG A 377 19.70 18.45 9.44
CA ARG A 377 20.00 17.03 9.61
C ARG A 377 19.59 16.62 11.02
N TRP A 378 18.61 15.73 11.13
CA TRP A 378 18.18 15.18 12.42
C TRP A 378 18.87 13.83 12.65
N SER A 379 19.64 13.74 13.73
CA SER A 379 20.43 12.54 14.08
C SER A 379 20.02 11.90 15.40
N SER A 380 19.01 12.44 16.11
CA SER A 380 18.61 11.93 17.42
C SER A 380 17.09 11.92 17.67
N ILE A 381 16.67 11.10 18.64
CA ILE A 381 15.26 10.96 19.09
C ILE A 381 14.71 12.26 19.72
N ASP A 382 15.56 13.10 20.30
CA ASP A 382 15.14 14.36 20.92
C ASP A 382 14.76 15.43 19.89
N ASP A 383 15.26 15.30 18.68
CA ASP A 383 14.92 16.17 17.56
C ASP A 383 13.50 15.93 17.03
N MET A 384 13.03 14.67 17.07
CA MET A 384 11.67 14.31 16.64
C MET A 384 10.60 14.76 17.66
N ARG A 385 10.91 14.76 18.97
CA ARG A 385 9.97 15.17 20.02
C ARG A 385 9.69 16.68 20.03
N LYS A 386 10.63 17.51 19.58
CA LYS A 386 10.42 18.97 19.47
C LYS A 386 9.45 19.35 18.35
N ALA A 387 9.21 18.48 17.37
CA ALA A 387 8.25 18.73 16.28
C ALA A 387 6.78 18.53 16.72
N ASP A 388 6.50 17.65 17.67
CA ASP A 388 5.13 17.39 18.19
C ASP A 388 4.60 18.51 19.10
N VAL A 389 5.48 19.35 19.66
CA VAL A 389 5.09 20.48 20.52
C VAL A 389 4.55 21.66 19.70
N TYR A 390 4.87 21.75 18.40
CA TYR A 390 4.44 22.87 17.55
C TYR A 390 3.12 22.65 16.79
N THR A 391 2.55 21.44 16.82
CA THR A 391 1.29 21.11 16.12
C THR A 391 0.04 21.08 17.01
N THR A 392 0.17 21.41 18.30
CA THR A 392 -0.95 21.55 19.25
C THR A 392 -1.09 22.97 19.80
N ARG A 393 -1.15 23.98 18.93
CA ARG A 393 -1.78 25.28 19.24
C ARG A 393 -2.41 25.92 18.00
N ARG A 394 -3.66 25.55 17.70
CA ARG A 394 -4.84 26.43 17.49
C ARG A 394 -6.00 25.65 16.91
#